data_AF-A0A9Q0K7A5-F1
#
_entry.id   AF-A0A9Q0K7A5-F1
#
_cell.length_a   1.000
_cell.length_b   1.000
_cell.length_c   1.000
_cell.angle_alpha   90.00
_cell.angle_beta   90.00
_cell.angle_gamma   90.00
#
_symmetry.space_group_name_H-M   'P 1'
#
loop_
_entity.id
_entity.type
_entity.pdbx_description
1 polymer ?
#
loop_
_entity_poly.entity_id
_entity_poly.type
_entity_poly.pdbx_seq_one_letter_code
_entity_poly.pdbx_strand_id
1 'polypeptide(L)'
;MDWNIYVPILILWDQTSHGADFATAASTIKPQSRGLSEGGFSPFYLESVYDEGATSFWIHNTVPFGCLPYVLASFPVNASEYDDAGCIISYNKVSEYFNQKLKETVVELSKELSSAAITYVDMYAVKYRLISQAEKYDEATNKWIFNQIIDGKFSDPPVLLKMACH
;
A
#
# COMPACT_ATOMS: atom_id res chain seq x y z
N MET A 1 -15.02 12.93 -9.26
CA MET A 1 -15.47 11.54 -9.00
C MET A 1 -14.47 11.04 -7.99
N ASP A 2 -14.70 11.36 -6.72
CA ASP A 2 -13.63 11.42 -5.74
C ASP A 2 -13.87 10.32 -4.70
N TRP A 3 -12.85 9.49 -4.53
CA TRP A 3 -12.90 8.17 -3.91
C TRP A 3 -12.15 8.23 -2.58
N ASN A 4 -12.84 8.02 -1.45
CA ASN A 4 -12.15 7.92 -0.15
C ASN A 4 -11.79 6.46 0.13
N ILE A 5 -10.52 6.25 0.47
CA ILE A 5 -9.91 4.96 0.80
C ILE A 5 -9.89 4.81 2.32
N TYR A 6 -10.80 4.01 2.88
CA TYR A 6 -10.86 3.75 4.32
C TYR A 6 -9.92 2.62 4.68
N VAL A 7 -8.68 2.91 5.07
CA VAL A 7 -7.67 1.89 5.41
C VAL A 7 -7.70 1.62 6.92
N PRO A 8 -7.94 0.37 7.40
CA PRO A 8 -7.46 -0.03 8.72
C PRO A 8 -5.94 -0.12 8.62
N ILE A 9 -5.30 0.99 8.95
CA ILE A 9 -3.87 1.18 8.92
C ILE A 9 -3.30 0.46 10.15
N LEU A 10 -2.42 -0.51 9.94
CA LEU A 10 -1.46 -0.89 10.99
C LEU A 10 -0.43 0.23 11.06
N ILE A 11 -0.62 1.17 11.98
CA ILE A 11 0.36 2.23 12.25
C ILE A 11 1.49 1.56 13.05
N LEU A 12 2.65 1.38 12.43
CA LEU A 12 3.88 1.13 13.18
C LEU A 12 4.45 2.50 13.54
N TRP A 13 3.91 3.10 14.61
CA TRP A 13 4.43 4.36 15.13
C TRP A 13 5.65 4.05 15.99
N ASP A 14 6.83 4.44 15.52
CA ASP A 14 7.99 4.55 16.39
C ASP A 14 8.08 5.99 16.88
N GLN A 15 7.70 6.21 18.15
CA GLN A 15 7.76 7.50 18.84
C GLN A 15 9.15 8.16 18.82
N THR A 16 10.20 7.42 18.48
CA THR A 16 11.57 7.95 18.40
C THR A 16 11.92 8.54 17.03
N SER A 17 11.07 8.33 16.03
CA SER A 17 11.23 8.81 14.67
C SER A 17 10.06 9.71 14.30
N HIS A 18 10.29 10.81 13.59
CA HIS A 18 9.22 11.66 13.06
C HIS A 18 8.51 10.96 11.87
N GLY A 19 8.32 9.63 11.94
CA GLY A 19 7.90 8.76 10.85
C GLY A 19 6.70 7.89 11.20
N ALA A 20 5.90 7.53 10.19
CA ALA A 20 4.80 6.59 10.33
C ALA A 20 4.63 5.72 9.06
N ASP A 21 4.47 4.41 9.25
CA ASP A 21 4.22 3.43 8.18
C ASP A 21 2.74 2.99 8.18
N PHE A 22 2.15 2.93 6.98
CA PHE A 22 0.73 2.69 6.75
C PHE A 22 0.51 1.49 5.83
N ALA A 23 0.09 0.35 6.40
CA ALA A 23 -0.26 -0.84 5.61
C ALA A 23 -1.77 -0.96 5.31
N THR A 24 -2.12 -1.22 4.04
CA THR A 24 -3.50 -1.41 3.59
C THR A 24 -3.94 -2.88 3.62
N ALA A 25 -4.65 -3.29 4.69
CA ALA A 25 -5.08 -4.69 4.86
C ALA A 25 -6.57 -4.96 4.58
N ALA A 26 -7.47 -4.02 4.90
CA ALA A 26 -8.93 -4.22 4.76
C ALA A 26 -9.67 -2.93 4.34
N SER A 27 -9.13 -2.24 3.34
CA SER A 27 -9.59 -0.90 3.02
C SER A 27 -10.86 -0.85 2.17
N THR A 28 -11.82 0.04 2.46
CA THR A 28 -13.05 0.20 1.65
C THR A 28 -13.11 1.54 0.92
N ILE A 29 -13.55 1.52 -0.34
CA ILE A 29 -13.80 2.74 -1.13
C ILE A 29 -15.28 3.15 -0.98
N LYS A 30 -15.58 4.37 -0.51
CA LYS A 30 -16.96 4.94 -0.46
C LYS A 30 -17.12 6.23 -1.29
N PRO A 31 -18.32 6.51 -1.85
CA PRO A 31 -18.56 7.72 -2.66
C PRO A 31 -18.61 9.00 -1.81
N GLN A 32 -17.95 10.07 -2.25
CA GLN A 32 -17.98 11.38 -1.59
C GLN A 32 -18.91 12.34 -2.35
N SER A 33 -20.00 12.77 -1.72
CA SER A 33 -21.00 13.70 -2.28
C SER A 33 -21.01 15.08 -1.62
N ARG A 34 -20.04 15.39 -0.76
CA ARG A 34 -19.89 16.69 -0.09
C ARG A 34 -18.42 17.07 0.04
N GLY A 35 -18.16 18.36 -0.13
CA GLY A 35 -16.84 18.93 -0.32
C GLY A 35 -15.83 18.59 0.78
N LEU A 36 -14.56 18.77 0.42
CA LEU A 36 -13.45 19.02 1.32
C LEU A 36 -13.94 19.71 2.60
N SER A 37 -13.76 19.07 3.75
CA SER A 37 -14.35 19.46 5.03
C SER A 37 -15.87 19.19 5.18
N GLU A 38 -16.24 17.96 5.53
CA GLU A 38 -17.24 17.74 6.59
C GLU A 38 -16.48 17.15 7.78
N GLY A 39 -16.01 18.01 8.68
CA GLY A 39 -15.47 17.61 9.98
C GLY A 39 -14.03 18.01 10.30
N GLY A 40 -13.25 18.54 9.35
CA GLY A 40 -11.87 18.98 9.61
C GLY A 40 -10.86 17.85 9.83
N PHE A 41 -11.09 16.68 9.23
CA PHE A 41 -10.14 15.57 9.23
C PHE A 41 -9.98 15.05 7.80
N SER A 42 -8.73 14.92 7.33
CA SER A 42 -8.36 14.03 6.24
C SER A 42 -8.98 12.64 6.50
N PRO A 43 -9.47 11.94 5.45
CA PRO A 43 -9.94 10.55 5.59
C PRO A 43 -8.83 9.58 6.04
N PHE A 44 -7.59 10.10 6.12
CA PHE A 44 -6.44 9.46 6.69
C PHE A 44 -6.12 10.12 8.04
N TYR A 45 -5.81 9.32 9.05
CA TYR A 45 -5.14 9.80 10.27
C TYR A 45 -3.78 10.47 9.99
N LEU A 46 -3.34 10.59 8.73
CA LEU A 46 -2.11 11.26 8.31
C LEU A 46 -2.04 12.70 8.82
N GLU A 47 -3.12 13.49 8.72
CA GLU A 47 -3.13 14.87 9.25
C GLU A 47 -2.97 14.88 10.77
N SER A 48 -3.67 14.00 11.49
CA SER A 48 -3.53 13.88 12.95
C SER A 48 -2.13 13.47 13.37
N VAL A 49 -1.52 12.52 12.65
CA VAL A 49 -0.17 12.03 12.92
C VAL A 49 0.88 13.09 12.52
N TYR A 50 0.59 13.88 11.48
CA TYR A 50 1.37 15.03 11.07
C TYR A 50 1.32 16.16 12.12
N ASP A 51 0.15 16.47 12.66
CA ASP A 51 -0.04 17.46 13.73
C ASP A 51 0.65 17.03 15.04
N GLU A 52 0.81 15.71 15.25
CA GLU A 52 1.63 15.14 16.33
C GLU A 52 3.14 15.19 16.07
N GLY A 53 3.57 15.71 14.91
CA GLY A 53 4.96 15.98 14.57
C GLY A 53 5.58 14.98 13.59
N ALA A 54 4.83 14.04 13.02
CA ALA A 54 5.37 13.19 11.97
C ALA A 54 5.63 13.98 10.68
N THR A 55 6.81 13.84 10.12
CA THR A 55 7.23 14.49 8.88
C THR A 55 7.58 13.49 7.79
N SER A 56 7.59 12.19 8.09
CA SER A 56 7.86 11.12 7.11
C SER A 56 6.74 10.08 7.11
N PHE A 57 6.20 9.79 5.94
CA PHE A 57 5.05 8.89 5.79
C PHE A 57 5.34 7.85 4.73
N TRP A 58 5.20 6.57 5.08
CA TRP A 58 5.33 5.45 4.16
C TRP A 58 3.96 4.81 3.98
N ILE A 59 3.47 4.79 2.74
CA ILE A 59 2.11 4.35 2.42
C ILE A 59 2.20 3.11 1.53
N HIS A 60 1.96 1.96 2.14
CA HIS A 60 1.96 0.68 1.44
C HIS A 60 0.62 0.44 0.76
N ASN A 61 0.66 0.13 -0.53
CA ASN A 61 -0.51 -0.33 -1.27
C ASN A 61 -0.91 -1.76 -0.86
N THR A 62 -2.03 -2.23 -1.43
CA THR A 62 -2.61 -3.52 -1.01
C THR A 62 -1.83 -4.70 -1.57
N VAL A 63 -2.02 -5.84 -0.95
CA VAL A 63 -1.51 -7.13 -1.46
C VAL A 63 -2.32 -7.60 -2.67
N PRO A 64 -1.81 -8.54 -3.49
CA PRO A 64 -2.60 -9.17 -4.54
C PRO A 64 -3.69 -10.04 -3.91
N PHE A 65 -4.90 -9.47 -3.80
CA PHE A 65 -5.97 -10.03 -2.99
C PHE A 65 -6.44 -11.40 -3.50
N GLY A 66 -6.41 -11.60 -4.82
CA GLY A 66 -6.72 -12.88 -5.45
C GLY A 66 -5.72 -13.99 -5.17
N CYS A 67 -4.54 -13.67 -4.63
CA CYS A 67 -3.53 -14.66 -4.23
C CYS A 67 -3.62 -15.07 -2.75
N LEU A 68 -4.52 -14.47 -1.95
CA LEU A 68 -4.58 -14.75 -0.53
C LEU A 68 -5.11 -16.17 -0.26
N PRO A 69 -4.45 -16.98 0.59
CA PRO A 69 -4.90 -18.34 0.88
C PRO A 69 -6.36 -18.43 1.34
N TYR A 70 -6.81 -17.48 2.18
CA TYR A 70 -8.20 -17.41 2.62
C TYR A 70 -9.19 -17.15 1.48
N VAL A 71 -8.82 -16.28 0.54
CA VAL A 71 -9.65 -15.96 -0.64
C VAL A 71 -9.74 -17.18 -1.55
N LEU A 72 -8.60 -17.81 -1.84
CA LEU A 72 -8.51 -19.02 -2.67
C LEU A 72 -9.31 -20.18 -2.08
N ALA A 73 -9.28 -20.36 -0.75
CA ALA A 73 -10.00 -21.43 -0.07
C ALA A 73 -11.51 -21.17 0.03
N SER A 74 -11.93 -19.92 0.19
CA SER A 74 -13.33 -19.56 0.47
C SER A 74 -14.16 -19.25 -0.79
N PHE A 75 -13.50 -18.84 -1.88
CA PHE A 75 -14.16 -18.40 -3.12
C PHE A 75 -13.61 -19.16 -4.33
N PRO A 76 -13.88 -20.48 -4.44
CA PRO A 76 -13.46 -21.24 -5.60
C PRO A 76 -14.12 -20.70 -6.87
N VAL A 77 -13.32 -20.53 -7.92
CA VAL A 77 -13.76 -20.06 -9.24
C VAL A 77 -13.38 -21.10 -10.30
N ASN A 78 -13.82 -20.89 -11.55
CA ASN A 78 -13.45 -21.77 -12.65
C ASN A 78 -11.93 -21.71 -12.92
N ALA A 79 -11.35 -22.78 -13.47
CA ALA A 79 -9.93 -22.83 -13.80
C ALA A 79 -9.46 -21.68 -14.71
N SER A 80 -10.34 -21.15 -15.56
CA SER A 80 -10.07 -20.00 -16.45
C SER A 80 -9.97 -18.65 -15.73
N GLU A 81 -10.36 -18.58 -14.46
CA GLU A 81 -10.36 -17.35 -13.65
C GLU A 81 -9.08 -17.20 -12.81
N TYR A 82 -8.12 -18.11 -12.99
CA TYR A 82 -6.79 -18.03 -12.39
C TYR A 82 -5.77 -17.51 -13.40
N ASP A 83 -4.85 -16.67 -12.94
CA ASP A 83 -3.66 -16.30 -13.70
C ASP A 83 -2.59 -17.42 -13.64
N ASP A 84 -1.47 -17.22 -14.35
CA ASP A 84 -0.36 -18.17 -14.38
C ASP A 84 0.29 -18.40 -13.00
N ALA A 85 0.08 -17.48 -12.05
CA ALA A 85 0.56 -17.59 -10.67
C ALA A 85 -0.45 -18.29 -9.74
N GLY A 86 -1.61 -18.72 -10.25
CA GLY A 86 -2.65 -19.37 -9.48
C GLY A 86 -3.52 -18.42 -8.65
N CYS A 87 -3.52 -17.13 -8.97
CA CYS A 87 -4.30 -16.11 -8.29
C CYS A 87 -5.62 -15.81 -9.02
N ILE A 88 -6.68 -15.50 -8.28
CA ILE A 88 -7.98 -15.15 -8.89
C ILE A 88 -7.89 -13.77 -9.57
N ILE A 89 -8.08 -13.75 -10.89
CA ILE A 89 -7.90 -12.56 -11.74
C ILE A 89 -8.84 -11.43 -11.31
N SER A 90 -10.12 -11.73 -11.12
CA SER A 90 -11.13 -10.72 -10.78
C SER A 90 -10.86 -10.05 -9.43
N TYR A 91 -10.26 -10.75 -8.48
CA TYR A 91 -9.91 -10.23 -7.16
C TYR A 91 -8.64 -9.38 -7.20
N ASN A 92 -7.63 -9.78 -8.00
CA ASN A 92 -6.45 -8.95 -8.23
C ASN A 92 -6.81 -7.63 -8.94
N LYS A 93 -7.77 -7.63 -9.87
CA LYS A 93 -8.27 -6.38 -10.49
C LYS A 93 -8.87 -5.39 -9.47
N VAL A 94 -9.47 -5.89 -8.39
CA VAL A 94 -9.95 -5.02 -7.31
C VAL A 94 -8.78 -4.36 -6.57
N SER A 95 -7.73 -5.13 -6.26
CA SER A 95 -6.49 -4.58 -5.68
C SER A 95 -5.83 -3.54 -6.59
N GLU A 96 -5.73 -3.82 -7.88
CA GLU A 96 -5.12 -2.91 -8.87
C GLU A 96 -5.88 -1.59 -8.96
N TYR A 97 -7.21 -1.66 -9.03
CA TYR A 97 -8.06 -0.48 -9.02
C TYR A 97 -7.89 0.36 -7.74
N PHE A 98 -7.88 -0.31 -6.58
CA PHE A 98 -7.64 0.35 -5.30
C PHE A 98 -6.27 1.02 -5.26
N ASN A 99 -5.22 0.32 -5.69
CA ASN A 99 -3.84 0.81 -5.67
C ASN A 99 -3.68 2.03 -6.58
N GLN A 100 -4.38 2.07 -7.72
CA GLN A 100 -4.44 3.25 -8.58
C GLN A 100 -5.04 4.45 -7.83
N LYS A 101 -6.19 4.28 -7.18
CA LYS A 101 -6.83 5.36 -6.40
C LYS A 101 -5.99 5.83 -5.24
N LEU A 102 -5.31 4.90 -4.54
CA LEU A 102 -4.41 5.25 -3.46
C LEU A 102 -3.26 6.12 -3.96
N LYS A 103 -2.66 5.76 -5.11
CA LYS A 103 -1.58 6.53 -5.69
C LYS A 103 -2.03 7.95 -6.10
N GLU A 104 -3.21 8.09 -6.69
CA GLU A 104 -3.81 9.41 -6.99
C GLU A 104 -3.94 10.26 -5.71
N THR A 105 -4.47 9.69 -4.63
CA THR A 105 -4.64 10.38 -3.34
C THR A 105 -3.31 10.74 -2.67
N VAL A 106 -2.28 9.88 -2.74
CA VAL A 106 -0.95 10.21 -2.20
C VAL A 106 -0.35 11.43 -2.90
N VAL A 107 -0.56 11.56 -4.21
CA VAL A 107 -0.11 12.74 -4.98
C VAL A 107 -0.84 14.01 -4.54
N GLU A 108 -2.11 13.93 -4.19
CA GLU A 108 -2.85 15.08 -3.64
C GLU A 108 -2.36 15.46 -2.24
N LEU A 109 -2.24 14.49 -1.33
CA LEU A 109 -1.74 14.69 0.03
C LEU A 109 -0.33 15.27 0.07
N SER A 110 0.54 14.87 -0.87
CA SER A 110 1.90 15.43 -0.97
C SER A 110 1.93 16.94 -1.26
N LYS A 111 0.85 17.47 -1.86
CA LYS A 111 0.72 18.92 -2.11
C LYS A 111 0.17 19.65 -0.89
N GLU A 112 -0.75 19.02 -0.17
CA GLU A 112 -1.37 19.57 1.04
C GLU A 112 -0.39 19.59 2.21
N LEU A 113 0.32 18.48 2.44
CA LEU A 113 1.32 18.31 3.50
C LEU A 113 2.72 18.64 2.98
N SER A 114 2.91 19.86 2.46
CA SER A 114 4.12 20.25 1.74
C SER A 114 5.46 20.13 2.50
N SER A 115 5.44 20.05 3.82
CA SER A 115 6.64 19.82 4.65
C SER A 115 6.80 18.36 5.11
N ALA A 116 5.87 17.48 4.73
CA ALA A 116 5.96 16.05 4.92
C ALA A 116 6.60 15.37 3.72
N ALA A 117 7.51 14.43 3.97
CA ALA A 117 7.99 13.47 2.99
C ALA A 117 7.03 12.29 2.94
N ILE A 118 6.26 12.16 1.85
CA ILE A 118 5.33 11.05 1.64
C ILE A 118 5.90 10.11 0.57
N THR A 119 6.04 8.84 0.92
CA THR A 119 6.57 7.78 0.05
C THR A 119 5.49 6.71 -0.16
N TYR A 120 5.09 6.49 -1.41
CA TYR A 120 4.22 5.38 -1.79
C TYR A 120 5.04 4.12 -2.02
N VAL A 121 4.63 2.97 -1.49
CA VAL A 121 5.34 1.69 -1.66
C VAL A 121 4.44 0.65 -2.32
N ASP A 122 4.90 0.11 -3.44
CA ASP A 122 4.22 -0.91 -4.23
C ASP A 122 4.46 -2.33 -3.68
N MET A 123 3.85 -2.59 -2.52
CA MET A 123 3.84 -3.91 -1.88
C MET A 123 3.08 -4.97 -2.68
N TYR A 124 2.13 -4.59 -3.54
CA TYR A 124 1.47 -5.47 -4.51
C TYR A 124 2.52 -6.12 -5.41
N ALA A 125 3.35 -5.32 -6.08
CA ALA A 125 4.36 -5.81 -7.00
C ALA A 125 5.38 -6.71 -6.30
N VAL A 126 5.83 -6.35 -5.09
CA VAL A 126 6.73 -7.16 -4.27
C VAL A 126 6.12 -8.54 -4.00
N LYS A 127 4.90 -8.58 -3.45
CA LYS A 127 4.25 -9.83 -3.04
C LYS A 127 3.84 -10.68 -4.24
N TYR A 128 3.33 -10.06 -5.29
CA TYR A 128 2.98 -10.78 -6.52
C TYR A 128 4.22 -11.43 -7.15
N ARG A 129 5.36 -10.75 -7.14
CA ARG A 129 6.62 -11.31 -7.62
C ARG A 129 7.10 -12.49 -6.76
N LEU A 130 6.93 -12.40 -5.44
CA LEU A 130 7.26 -13.49 -4.52
C LEU A 130 6.38 -14.73 -4.75
N ILE A 131 5.10 -14.52 -5.08
CA ILE A 131 4.14 -15.61 -5.32
C ILE A 131 4.39 -16.25 -6.70
N SER A 132 4.42 -15.44 -7.76
CA SER A 132 4.57 -15.91 -9.15
C SER A 132 5.91 -16.60 -9.46
N GLN A 133 6.92 -16.44 -8.60
CA GLN A 133 8.25 -17.02 -8.78
C GLN A 133 8.65 -17.89 -7.57
N ALA A 134 7.69 -18.36 -6.77
CA ALA A 134 7.92 -19.13 -5.54
C ALA A 134 8.95 -20.26 -5.72
N GLU A 135 8.85 -21.02 -6.80
CA GLU A 135 9.74 -22.16 -7.12
C GLU A 135 11.19 -21.73 -7.42
N LYS A 136 11.43 -20.46 -7.74
CA LYS A 136 12.74 -19.90 -8.05
C LYS A 136 13.42 -19.28 -6.82
N TYR A 137 12.71 -19.15 -5.70
CA TYR A 137 13.28 -18.50 -4.51
C TYR A 137 14.06 -19.50 -3.66
N ASP A 138 15.38 -19.32 -3.71
CA ASP A 138 16.30 -19.77 -2.67
C ASP A 138 16.69 -18.60 -1.75
N GLU A 139 17.56 -18.86 -0.78
CA GLU A 139 18.06 -17.83 0.14
C GLU A 139 18.69 -16.65 -0.60
N ALA A 140 19.46 -16.91 -1.67
CA ALA A 140 20.12 -15.88 -2.46
C ALA A 140 19.12 -14.98 -3.20
N THR A 141 18.08 -15.57 -3.77
CA THR A 141 17.05 -14.84 -4.53
C THR A 141 16.13 -14.06 -3.58
N ASN A 142 15.81 -14.61 -2.41
CA ASN A 142 15.12 -13.88 -1.34
C ASN A 142 15.91 -12.67 -0.86
N LYS A 143 17.23 -12.84 -0.63
CA LYS A 143 18.13 -11.74 -0.28
C LYS A 143 18.21 -10.70 -1.39
N TRP A 144 18.24 -11.13 -2.65
CA TRP A 144 18.25 -10.22 -3.79
C TRP A 144 16.98 -9.38 -3.87
N ILE A 145 15.79 -9.97 -3.69
CA ILE A 145 14.53 -9.20 -3.64
C ILE A 145 14.50 -8.27 -2.45
N PHE A 146 14.91 -8.74 -1.27
CA PHE A 146 14.97 -7.92 -0.07
C PHE A 146 15.82 -6.67 -0.31
N ASN A 147 16.99 -6.81 -0.94
CA ASN A 147 17.83 -5.66 -1.29
C ASN A 147 17.11 -4.67 -2.22
N GLN A 148 16.33 -5.14 -3.20
CA GLN A 148 15.54 -4.24 -4.04
C GLN A 148 14.51 -3.42 -3.25
N ILE A 149 13.91 -4.00 -2.20
CA ILE A 149 12.99 -3.30 -1.29
C ILE A 149 13.77 -2.27 -0.46
N ILE A 150 14.89 -2.68 0.14
CA ILE A 150 15.75 -1.79 0.93
C ILE A 150 16.28 -0.62 0.10
N ASP A 151 16.58 -0.87 -1.17
CA ASP A 151 17.07 0.12 -2.13
C ASP A 151 15.97 1.05 -2.66
N GLY A 152 14.71 0.89 -2.20
CA GLY A 152 13.60 1.76 -2.57
C GLY A 152 13.09 1.54 -4.00
N LYS A 153 13.40 0.41 -4.64
CA LYS A 153 12.99 0.13 -6.03
C LYS A 153 11.46 0.12 -6.21
N PHE A 154 10.74 -0.24 -5.16
CA PHE A 154 9.27 -0.30 -5.14
C PHE A 154 8.65 0.96 -4.53
N SER A 155 9.45 1.99 -4.26
CA SER A 155 9.02 3.23 -3.64
C SER A 155 8.92 4.36 -4.68
N ASP A 156 7.96 5.23 -4.49
CA ASP A 156 7.75 6.45 -5.27
C ASP A 156 7.56 7.65 -4.31
N PRO A 157 8.55 8.57 -4.21
CA PRO A 157 9.84 8.53 -4.89
C PRO A 157 10.75 7.37 -4.42
N PRO A 158 11.79 6.98 -5.18
CA PRO A 158 12.73 5.95 -4.74
C PRO A 158 13.51 6.43 -3.52
N VAL A 159 13.19 5.87 -2.34
CA VAL A 159 13.82 6.19 -1.06
C VAL A 159 14.25 4.89 -0.39
N LEU A 160 15.49 4.87 0.12
CA LEU A 160 16.01 3.71 0.83
C LEU A 160 15.19 3.47 2.10
N LEU A 161 14.86 2.22 2.43
CA LEU A 161 14.09 1.93 3.65
C LEU A 161 14.79 2.45 4.92
N LYS A 162 16.12 2.48 4.92
CA LYS A 162 16.93 3.08 6.01
C LYS A 162 16.81 4.60 6.11
N MET A 163 16.08 5.27 5.23
CA MET A 163 15.80 6.70 5.27
C MET A 163 14.31 6.96 5.56
N ALA A 164 13.53 5.91 5.88
CA ALA A 164 12.10 6.01 6.08
C ALA A 164 11.70 6.74 7.38
N CYS A 165 12.56 6.68 8.40
CA CYS A 165 12.25 7.07 9.77
C CYS A 165 13.37 7.94 10.42
N HIS A 166 14.19 8.64 9.63
CA HIS A 166 15.32 9.44 10.14
C HIS A 166 15.19 10.92 9.82
#